data_AF-A0A9P6E728-F1
#
_entry.id   AF-A0A9P6E728-F1
#
_cell.length_a   1.000
_cell.length_b   1.000
_cell.length_c   1.000
_cell.angle_alpha   90.00
_cell.angle_beta   90.00
_cell.angle_gamma   90.00
#
_symmetry.space_group_name_H-M   'P 1'
#
loop_
_entity.id
_entity.type
_entity.pdbx_description
1 polymer ?
#
loop_
_entity_poly.entity_id
_entity_poly.type
_entity_poly.pdbx_seq_one_letter_code
_entity_poly.pdbx_strand_id
1 'polypeptide(L)'
;MWLNSVRFKPPKLLTSLPAYQTLQSIYTTQKSTPTLTLRSLFDKDPQRFEKLSRAYESTYGPPTQLLVDLSKNLINDDVLKALLQLAKEAGVEEQRDRMFAGEHINTSEDRAVLHTALRTKVFEGNRPSTSVMFPLMTPSTLGALISMYEHKIFTQGVVWGVNLFDQMGVELGKVLAKNILKQLGKPEDVKDMIVRLVKFYWQLALGFSF
;
A
#
# COMPACT_ATOMS: atom_id res chain seq x y z
N MET A 1 12.67 -21.43 27.91
CA MET A 1 13.30 -20.12 28.15
C MET A 1 13.62 -19.46 26.81
N TRP A 2 12.61 -19.01 26.05
CA TRP A 2 12.77 -18.39 24.70
C TRP A 2 11.59 -17.46 24.37
N LEU A 3 11.25 -16.53 25.27
CA LEU A 3 10.28 -15.45 24.99
C LEU A 3 10.81 -14.15 25.61
N ASN A 4 11.99 -13.71 25.17
CA ASN A 4 12.48 -12.38 25.49
C ASN A 4 13.19 -11.85 24.25
N SER A 5 12.60 -10.84 23.61
CA SER A 5 13.27 -9.70 22.96
C SER A 5 12.69 -9.20 21.63
N VAL A 6 11.44 -9.49 21.27
CA VAL A 6 10.74 -8.58 20.33
C VAL A 6 10.39 -7.32 21.14
N ARG A 7 11.29 -6.33 21.12
CA ARG A 7 11.06 -5.01 21.73
C ARG A 7 9.98 -4.27 20.94
N PHE A 8 8.72 -4.66 21.13
CA PHE A 8 7.59 -3.86 20.67
C PHE A 8 7.56 -2.57 21.49
N LYS A 9 8.14 -1.51 20.94
CA LYS A 9 7.95 -0.16 21.48
C LYS A 9 6.54 0.27 21.03
N PRO A 10 5.57 0.42 21.93
CA PRO A 10 4.22 0.79 21.52
C PRO A 10 4.29 2.11 20.75
N PRO A 11 3.63 2.21 19.58
CA PRO A 11 3.66 3.43 18.79
C PRO A 11 3.09 4.58 19.62
N LYS A 12 3.73 5.75 19.54
CA LYS A 12 3.17 6.96 20.14
C LYS A 12 1.80 7.20 19.50
N LEU A 13 0.77 7.41 20.32
CA LEU A 13 -0.53 7.80 19.80
C LEU A 13 -0.37 9.15 19.09
N LEU A 14 -0.79 9.22 17.83
CA LEU A 14 -0.68 10.45 17.04
C LEU A 14 -1.37 11.62 17.75
N THR A 15 -2.50 11.34 18.40
CA THR A 15 -3.32 12.31 19.14
C THR A 15 -2.63 12.91 20.37
N SER A 16 -1.59 12.26 20.91
CA SER A 16 -0.82 12.78 22.04
C SER A 16 0.31 13.72 21.62
N LEU A 17 0.59 13.87 20.33
CA LEU A 17 1.69 14.69 19.84
C LEU A 17 1.34 16.19 19.87
N PRO A 18 2.25 17.07 20.32
CA PRO A 18 2.04 18.52 20.32
C PRO A 18 1.62 19.09 18.95
N ALA A 19 2.24 18.62 17.86
CA ALA A 19 1.88 19.06 16.52
C ALA A 19 0.44 18.65 16.12
N TYR A 20 -0.02 17.48 16.58
CA TYR A 20 -1.39 17.05 16.36
C TYR A 20 -2.38 17.96 17.09
N GLN A 21 -2.09 18.33 18.34
CA GLN A 21 -2.93 19.25 19.12
C GLN A 21 -2.99 20.64 18.48
N THR A 22 -1.89 21.09 17.87
CA THR A 22 -1.84 22.34 17.11
C THR A 22 -2.73 22.28 15.87
N LEU A 23 -2.63 21.21 15.07
CA LEU A 23 -3.51 20.98 13.92
C LEU A 23 -4.99 20.89 14.33
N GLN A 24 -5.28 20.20 15.43
CA GLN A 24 -6.63 20.09 15.97
C GLN A 24 -7.19 21.45 16.38
N SER A 25 -6.36 22.32 16.96
CA SER A 25 -6.72 23.69 17.32
C SER A 25 -7.02 24.53 16.09
N ILE A 26 -6.15 24.50 15.08
CA ILE A 26 -6.35 25.20 13.79
C ILE A 26 -7.66 24.74 13.13
N TYR A 27 -7.90 23.44 13.08
CA TYR A 27 -9.13 22.88 12.53
C TYR A 27 -10.38 23.34 13.30
N THR A 28 -10.32 23.32 14.64
CA THR A 28 -11.45 23.71 15.49
C THR A 28 -11.77 25.20 15.31
N THR A 29 -10.74 26.06 15.26
CA THR A 29 -10.91 27.48 14.95
C THR A 29 -11.52 27.70 13.58
N GLN A 30 -11.04 26.99 12.55
CA GLN A 30 -11.58 27.09 11.19
C GLN A 30 -13.02 26.57 11.10
N LYS A 31 -13.38 25.53 11.86
CA LYS A 31 -14.75 25.00 11.90
C LYS A 31 -15.72 25.98 12.57
N SER A 32 -15.29 26.63 13.65
CA SER A 32 -16.11 27.62 14.36
C SER A 32 -16.19 28.97 13.62
N THR A 33 -15.09 29.38 13.00
CA THR A 33 -14.96 30.64 12.26
C THR A 33 -14.29 30.37 10.91
N PRO A 34 -15.08 30.10 9.85
CA PRO A 34 -14.55 29.74 8.53
C PRO A 34 -13.85 30.93 7.86
N THR A 35 -12.53 31.04 8.04
CA THR A 35 -11.72 32.14 7.47
C THR A 35 -10.86 31.68 6.30
N LEU A 36 -10.42 30.42 6.30
CA LEU A 36 -9.70 29.80 5.19
C LEU A 36 -10.66 29.39 4.09
N THR A 37 -10.65 30.11 2.98
CA THR A 37 -11.31 29.71 1.73
C THR A 37 -10.28 29.63 0.61
N LEU A 38 -10.46 28.72 -0.36
CA LEU A 38 -9.53 28.59 -1.47
C LEU A 38 -9.38 29.92 -2.23
N ARG A 39 -10.48 30.62 -2.52
CA ARG A 39 -10.44 31.94 -3.17
C ARG A 39 -9.52 32.90 -2.41
N SER A 40 -9.76 33.07 -1.10
CA SER A 40 -8.92 33.97 -0.28
C SER A 40 -7.45 33.56 -0.22
N LEU A 41 -7.14 32.26 -0.31
CA LEU A 41 -5.76 31.76 -0.29
C LEU A 41 -5.02 32.09 -1.59
N PHE A 42 -5.70 32.04 -2.73
CA PHE A 42 -5.14 32.46 -4.02
C PHE A 42 -5.07 33.99 -4.13
N ASP A 43 -6.07 34.71 -3.61
CA ASP A 43 -6.08 36.18 -3.62
C ASP A 43 -4.93 36.76 -2.78
N LYS A 44 -4.61 36.13 -1.64
CA LYS A 44 -3.54 36.56 -0.74
C LYS A 44 -2.14 36.14 -1.19
N ASP A 45 -2.02 35.10 -2.00
CA ASP A 45 -0.73 34.57 -2.45
C ASP A 45 -0.77 34.23 -3.95
N PRO A 46 -0.44 35.19 -4.83
CA PRO A 46 -0.39 34.95 -6.27
C PRO A 46 0.60 33.86 -6.68
N GLN A 47 1.63 33.59 -5.85
CA GLN A 47 2.65 32.57 -6.10
C GLN A 47 2.32 31.22 -5.45
N ARG A 48 1.09 31.04 -4.96
CA ARG A 48 0.65 29.82 -4.26
C ARG A 48 0.87 28.55 -5.08
N PHE A 49 0.60 28.61 -6.38
CA PHE A 49 0.83 27.48 -7.28
C PHE A 49 2.30 27.05 -7.27
N GLU A 50 3.22 27.99 -7.46
CA GLU A 50 4.66 27.73 -7.50
C GLU A 50 5.18 27.20 -6.16
N LYS A 51 4.71 27.77 -5.04
CA LYS A 51 5.10 27.33 -3.69
C LYS A 51 4.65 25.91 -3.37
N LEU A 52 3.43 25.55 -3.76
CA LEU A 52 2.77 24.28 -3.41
C LEU A 52 2.74 23.27 -4.55
N SER A 53 3.47 23.50 -5.64
CA SER A 53 3.64 22.51 -6.71
C SER A 53 5.09 22.06 -6.83
N ARG A 54 5.30 20.80 -7.19
CA ARG A 54 6.62 20.23 -7.50
C ARG A 54 6.53 19.37 -8.74
N ALA A 55 7.43 19.60 -9.67
CA ALA A 55 7.59 18.75 -10.85
C ALA A 55 8.77 17.79 -10.64
N TYR A 56 8.57 16.53 -11.01
CA TYR A 56 9.60 15.49 -11.00
C TYR A 56 9.79 14.99 -12.43
N GLU A 57 11.00 15.15 -12.95
CA GLU A 57 11.36 14.59 -14.25
C GLU A 57 11.80 13.15 -14.08
N SER A 58 11.26 12.26 -14.92
CA SER A 58 11.74 10.89 -14.98
C SER A 58 13.16 10.86 -15.53
N THR A 59 14.08 10.26 -14.78
CA THR A 59 15.45 9.98 -15.23
C THR A 59 15.55 8.69 -16.02
N TYR A 60 14.45 7.94 -16.16
CA TYR A 60 14.37 6.65 -16.86
C TYR A 60 13.23 6.64 -17.87
N GLY A 61 13.49 6.12 -19.07
CA GLY A 61 12.48 6.02 -20.14
C GLY A 61 12.31 7.33 -20.93
N PRO A 62 11.19 7.49 -21.67
CA PRO A 62 10.94 8.71 -22.43
C PRO A 62 10.79 9.92 -21.50
N PRO A 63 11.14 11.13 -21.95
CA PRO A 63 11.06 12.35 -21.15
C PRO A 63 9.62 12.55 -20.68
N THR A 64 9.40 12.31 -19.38
CA THR A 64 8.07 12.33 -18.76
C THR A 64 8.18 13.09 -17.45
N GLN A 65 7.28 14.06 -17.28
CA GLN A 65 7.20 14.87 -16.07
C GLN A 65 5.99 14.44 -15.23
N LEU A 66 6.19 14.29 -13.92
CA LEU A 66 5.12 14.18 -12.94
C LEU A 66 4.99 15.50 -12.18
N LEU A 67 3.92 16.26 -12.44
CA LEU A 67 3.56 17.45 -11.70
C LEU A 67 2.65 17.10 -10.52
N VAL A 68 3.07 17.44 -9.31
CA VAL A 68 2.27 17.35 -8.08
C VAL A 68 1.84 18.77 -7.70
N ASP A 69 0.58 19.11 -7.90
CA ASP A 69 -0.02 20.40 -7.53
C ASP A 69 -0.86 20.26 -6.23
N LEU A 70 -0.37 20.82 -5.12
CA LEU A 70 -1.07 20.86 -3.85
C LEU A 70 -1.75 22.23 -3.58
N SER A 71 -1.72 23.16 -4.54
CA SER A 71 -2.20 24.54 -4.35
C SER A 71 -3.69 24.65 -4.09
N LYS A 72 -4.49 23.72 -4.62
CA LYS A 72 -5.95 23.67 -4.48
C LYS A 72 -6.43 22.97 -3.20
N ASN A 73 -5.61 22.95 -2.16
CA ASN A 73 -5.96 22.46 -0.83
C ASN A 73 -6.13 23.62 0.17
N LEU A 74 -6.91 23.42 1.24
CA LEU A 74 -7.13 24.40 2.31
C LEU A 74 -5.93 24.44 3.28
N ILE A 75 -4.77 24.78 2.75
CA ILE A 75 -3.48 24.75 3.47
C ILE A 75 -2.84 26.14 3.34
N ASN A 76 -2.69 26.86 4.45
CA ASN A 76 -1.82 28.03 4.53
C ASN A 76 -0.45 27.62 5.12
N ASP A 77 0.45 28.58 5.31
CA ASP A 77 1.79 28.33 5.83
C ASP A 77 1.78 27.72 7.23
N ASP A 78 0.85 28.13 8.10
CA ASP A 78 0.71 27.59 9.45
C ASP A 78 0.28 26.12 9.45
N VAL A 79 -0.70 25.77 8.61
CA VAL A 79 -1.16 24.39 8.44
C VAL A 79 -0.04 23.54 7.86
N LEU A 80 0.66 24.02 6.83
CA LEU A 80 1.77 23.28 6.22
C LEU A 80 2.89 23.04 7.23
N LYS A 81 3.27 24.06 8.00
CA LYS A 81 4.27 23.96 9.06
C LYS A 81 3.86 22.94 10.12
N ALA A 82 2.60 22.96 10.56
CA ALA A 82 2.09 22.02 11.55
C ALA A 82 2.01 20.57 11.03
N LEU A 83 1.65 20.36 9.76
CA LEU A 83 1.69 19.04 9.10
C LEU A 83 3.12 18.49 9.01
N LEU A 84 4.08 19.31 8.60
CA LEU A 84 5.49 18.92 8.54
C LEU A 84 6.06 18.62 9.93
N GLN A 85 5.68 19.40 10.93
CA GLN A 85 6.07 19.16 12.32
C GLN A 85 5.47 17.85 12.85
N LEU A 86 4.21 17.55 12.52
CA LEU A 86 3.58 16.27 12.88
C LEU A 86 4.32 15.08 12.25
N ALA A 87 4.72 15.18 10.98
CA ALA A 87 5.50 14.13 10.32
C ALA A 87 6.85 13.88 11.02
N LYS A 88 7.52 14.95 11.48
CA LYS A 88 8.76 14.86 12.27
C LYS A 88 8.53 14.21 13.63
N GLU A 89 7.52 14.67 14.38
CA GLU A 89 7.21 14.13 15.72
C GLU A 89 6.73 12.67 15.69
N ALA A 90 6.06 12.27 14.60
CA ALA A 90 5.66 10.90 14.34
C ALA A 90 6.84 10.01 13.88
N GLY A 91 8.01 10.58 13.60
CA GLY A 91 9.21 9.84 13.19
C GLY A 91 9.12 9.24 11.79
N VAL A 92 8.40 9.88 10.86
CA VAL A 92 8.21 9.35 9.49
C VAL A 92 9.54 9.12 8.78
N GLU A 93 10.50 10.03 8.92
CA GLU A 93 11.83 9.91 8.31
C GLU A 93 12.63 8.74 8.89
N GLU A 94 12.59 8.56 10.22
CA GLU A 94 13.19 7.40 10.90
C GLU A 94 12.56 6.09 10.39
N GLN A 95 11.22 5.99 10.34
CA GLN A 95 10.56 4.78 9.85
C GLN A 95 10.85 4.50 8.38
N ARG A 96 10.92 5.55 7.54
CA ARG A 96 11.37 5.43 6.15
C ARG A 96 12.78 4.82 6.09
N ASP A 97 13.73 5.38 6.83
CA ASP A 97 15.13 4.94 6.77
C ASP A 97 15.29 3.49 7.25
N ARG A 98 14.57 3.10 8.31
CA ARG A 98 14.49 1.71 8.79
C ARG A 98 13.93 0.75 7.73
N MET A 99 12.90 1.17 6.99
CA MET A 99 12.35 0.40 5.87
C MET A 99 13.42 0.18 4.79
N PHE A 100 14.12 1.24 4.37
CA PHE A 100 15.16 1.15 3.34
C PHE A 100 16.40 0.37 3.80
N ALA A 101 16.72 0.39 5.10
CA ALA A 101 17.78 -0.42 5.70
C ALA A 101 17.41 -1.91 5.80
N GLY A 102 16.15 -2.28 5.52
CA GLY A 102 15.69 -3.67 5.61
C GLY A 102 15.45 -4.15 7.04
N GLU A 103 15.23 -3.24 7.99
CA GLU A 103 14.85 -3.61 9.34
C GLU A 103 13.48 -4.31 9.37
N HIS A 104 13.26 -5.11 10.41
CA HIS A 104 12.01 -5.84 10.65
C HIS A 104 10.90 -4.91 11.18
N ILE A 105 10.45 -3.97 10.35
CA ILE A 105 9.41 -3.02 10.70
C ILE A 105 8.00 -3.64 10.68
N ASN A 106 7.81 -4.78 10.00
CA ASN A 106 6.59 -5.58 10.12
C ASN A 106 6.70 -6.42 11.40
N THR A 107 6.30 -5.84 12.52
CA THR A 107 6.47 -6.44 13.85
C THR A 107 5.55 -7.62 14.12
N SER A 108 4.40 -7.73 13.45
CA SER A 108 3.49 -8.86 13.65
C SER A 108 4.00 -10.16 13.03
N GLU A 109 4.77 -10.06 11.94
CA GLU A 109 5.37 -11.22 11.27
C GLU A 109 6.88 -11.32 11.48
N ASP A 110 7.49 -10.35 12.17
CA ASP A 110 8.95 -10.19 12.33
C ASP A 110 9.71 -10.22 10.99
N ARG A 111 9.33 -9.31 10.08
CA ARG A 111 9.85 -9.28 8.70
C ARG A 111 10.25 -7.88 8.24
N ALA A 112 11.25 -7.85 7.37
CA ALA A 112 11.60 -6.66 6.59
C ALA A 112 10.51 -6.34 5.53
N VAL A 113 10.39 -5.06 5.17
CA VAL A 113 9.47 -4.57 4.12
C VAL A 113 10.27 -3.92 3.01
N LEU A 114 10.71 -4.71 2.01
CA LEU A 114 11.68 -4.30 0.99
C LEU A 114 11.14 -4.34 -0.44
N HIS A 115 9.89 -3.94 -0.67
CA HIS A 115 9.32 -3.85 -2.02
C HIS A 115 10.08 -2.85 -2.91
N THR A 116 10.73 -1.85 -2.32
CA THR A 116 11.61 -0.89 -3.00
C THR A 116 12.84 -1.58 -3.62
N ALA A 117 13.45 -2.55 -2.91
CA ALA A 117 14.63 -3.29 -3.39
C ALA A 117 14.36 -4.10 -4.68
N LEU A 118 13.11 -4.52 -4.91
CA LEU A 118 12.71 -5.19 -6.14
C LEU A 118 12.82 -4.27 -7.37
N ARG A 119 12.66 -2.96 -7.17
CA ARG A 119 12.66 -1.94 -8.24
C ARG A 119 14.02 -1.23 -8.38
N THR A 120 14.90 -1.34 -7.39
CA THR A 120 16.30 -0.84 -7.45
C THR A 120 17.17 -1.61 -8.45
N LYS A 121 16.66 -2.71 -8.99
CA LYS A 121 17.33 -3.54 -10.00
C LYS A 121 17.27 -2.89 -11.39
N VAL A 122 18.05 -1.83 -11.60
CA VAL A 122 18.51 -1.46 -12.95
C VAL A 122 19.59 -2.47 -13.33
N PHE A 123 19.20 -3.53 -14.03
CA PHE A 123 20.15 -4.49 -14.57
C PHE A 123 20.59 -4.02 -15.95
N GLU A 124 21.83 -3.56 -16.08
CA GLU A 124 22.49 -3.29 -17.35
C GLU A 124 22.81 -4.62 -18.06
N GLY A 125 21.80 -5.24 -18.67
CA GLY A 125 21.99 -6.38 -19.57
C GLY A 125 22.33 -7.71 -18.89
N ASN A 126 22.29 -8.77 -19.72
CA ASN A 126 22.46 -10.18 -19.35
C ASN A 126 21.30 -10.82 -18.53
N ARG A 127 20.07 -10.65 -19.03
CA ARG A 127 18.98 -11.57 -18.67
C ARG A 127 19.12 -12.82 -19.52
N PRO A 128 19.19 -14.03 -18.95
CA PRO A 128 18.90 -15.24 -19.71
C PRO A 128 17.47 -15.10 -20.23
N SER A 129 17.33 -14.81 -21.52
CA SER A 129 16.05 -14.80 -22.22
C SER A 129 16.00 -16.05 -23.08
N THR A 130 14.90 -16.79 -23.00
CA THR A 130 14.65 -17.89 -23.92
C THR A 130 13.98 -17.29 -25.15
N SER A 131 14.72 -17.20 -26.25
CA SER A 131 14.14 -16.88 -27.55
C SER A 131 13.69 -18.17 -28.23
N VAL A 132 12.40 -18.28 -28.56
CA VAL A 132 11.84 -19.42 -29.30
C VAL A 132 11.52 -18.93 -30.71
N MET A 133 12.27 -19.41 -31.71
CA MET A 133 12.00 -19.10 -33.11
C MET A 133 11.14 -20.19 -33.75
N PHE A 134 10.16 -19.77 -34.54
CA PHE A 134 9.33 -20.64 -35.36
C PHE A 134 9.01 -19.94 -36.68
N PRO A 135 8.79 -20.68 -37.79
CA PRO A 135 8.64 -20.07 -39.12
C PRO A 135 7.39 -19.20 -39.28
N LEU A 136 6.26 -19.60 -38.68
CA LEU A 136 4.99 -18.89 -38.77
C LEU A 136 4.12 -19.15 -37.54
N MET A 137 3.39 -18.13 -37.08
CA MET A 137 2.42 -18.30 -36.00
C MET A 137 1.13 -18.93 -36.53
N THR A 138 1.00 -20.25 -36.36
CA THR A 138 -0.23 -21.00 -36.66
C THR A 138 -0.93 -21.44 -35.36
N PRO A 139 -2.22 -21.80 -35.40
CA PRO A 139 -2.90 -22.38 -34.23
C PRO A 139 -2.18 -23.61 -33.66
N SER A 140 -1.57 -24.44 -34.51
CA SER A 140 -0.76 -25.58 -34.09
C SER A 140 0.50 -25.14 -33.34
N THR A 141 1.22 -24.14 -33.87
CA THR A 141 2.42 -23.58 -33.22
C THR A 141 2.07 -22.92 -31.88
N LEU A 142 0.95 -22.20 -31.80
CA LEU A 142 0.47 -21.61 -30.54
C LEU A 142 0.14 -22.70 -29.52
N GLY A 143 -0.58 -23.76 -29.92
CA GLY A 143 -0.89 -24.90 -29.06
C GLY A 143 0.37 -25.59 -28.53
N ALA A 144 1.39 -25.76 -29.38
CA ALA A 144 2.68 -26.32 -28.97
C ALA A 144 3.41 -25.43 -27.94
N LEU A 145 3.37 -24.10 -28.10
CA LEU A 145 3.95 -23.17 -27.14
C LEU A 145 3.24 -23.20 -25.79
N ILE A 146 1.90 -23.26 -25.79
CA ILE A 146 1.10 -23.39 -24.57
C ILE A 146 1.44 -24.71 -23.86
N SER A 147 1.43 -25.83 -24.60
CA SER A 147 1.76 -27.14 -24.03
C SER A 147 3.17 -27.20 -23.44
N MET A 148 4.16 -26.62 -24.14
CA MET A 148 5.53 -26.49 -23.64
C MET A 148 5.58 -25.65 -22.35
N TYR A 149 4.84 -24.53 -22.31
CA TYR A 149 4.77 -23.67 -21.13
C TYR A 149 4.15 -24.41 -19.94
N GLU A 150 3.01 -25.06 -20.13
CA GLU A 150 2.32 -25.82 -19.08
C GLU A 150 3.18 -26.97 -18.55
N HIS A 151 3.83 -27.72 -19.44
CA HIS A 151 4.73 -28.81 -19.04
C HIS A 151 5.95 -28.30 -18.26
N LYS A 152 6.55 -27.18 -18.69
CA LYS A 152 7.66 -26.54 -17.97
C LYS A 152 7.25 -26.15 -16.56
N ILE A 153 6.11 -25.44 -16.44
CA ILE A 153 5.60 -24.98 -15.15
C ILE A 153 5.25 -26.18 -14.26
N PHE A 154 4.56 -27.19 -14.78
CA PHE A 154 4.25 -28.44 -14.08
C PHE A 154 5.49 -29.12 -13.51
N THR A 155 6.49 -29.38 -14.36
CA THR A 155 7.74 -30.05 -13.96
C THR A 155 8.48 -29.23 -12.90
N GLN A 156 8.50 -27.90 -13.03
CA GLN A 156 9.07 -27.03 -11.99
C GLN A 156 8.30 -27.14 -10.67
N GLY A 157 6.97 -27.17 -10.68
CA GLY A 157 6.21 -27.36 -9.44
C GLY A 157 6.50 -28.71 -8.76
N VAL A 158 6.57 -29.79 -9.54
CA VAL A 158 6.87 -31.13 -9.01
C VAL A 158 8.29 -31.20 -8.42
N VAL A 159 9.30 -30.74 -9.18
CA VAL A 159 10.70 -30.80 -8.76
C VAL A 159 10.95 -29.97 -7.51
N TRP A 160 10.35 -28.79 -7.43
CA TRP A 160 10.60 -27.84 -6.34
C TRP A 160 9.60 -27.99 -5.18
N GLY A 161 8.63 -28.91 -5.26
CA GLY A 161 7.59 -29.09 -4.25
C GLY A 161 6.70 -27.86 -4.09
N VAL A 162 6.55 -27.05 -5.15
CA VAL A 162 5.77 -25.81 -5.16
C VAL A 162 4.42 -26.07 -5.82
N ASN A 163 3.34 -25.72 -5.13
CA ASN A 163 2.00 -25.75 -5.71
C ASN A 163 1.85 -24.59 -6.72
N LEU A 164 1.69 -24.93 -7.99
CA LEU A 164 1.65 -23.98 -9.11
C LEU A 164 0.32 -23.24 -9.23
N PHE A 165 -0.73 -23.75 -8.59
CA PHE A 165 -2.03 -23.11 -8.50
C PHE A 165 -2.14 -22.20 -7.29
N ASP A 166 -1.05 -22.01 -6.56
CA ASP A 166 -1.03 -21.28 -5.31
C ASP A 166 -0.77 -19.80 -5.52
N GLN A 167 -1.85 -19.02 -5.47
CA GLN A 167 -1.77 -17.56 -5.58
C GLN A 167 -1.41 -16.95 -4.23
N MET A 168 -0.50 -15.96 -4.21
CA MET A 168 -0.04 -15.29 -2.99
C MET A 168 -1.15 -14.64 -2.12
N GLY A 169 -2.39 -14.50 -2.64
CA GLY A 169 -3.55 -14.02 -1.88
C GLY A 169 -4.49 -15.12 -1.35
N VAL A 170 -4.45 -16.32 -1.92
CA VAL A 170 -5.40 -17.41 -1.59
C VAL A 170 -4.98 -18.15 -0.32
N GLU A 171 -3.69 -18.39 -0.11
CA GLU A 171 -3.21 -19.03 1.13
C GLU A 171 -3.37 -18.14 2.34
N LEU A 172 -3.13 -16.83 2.21
CA LEU A 172 -3.37 -15.88 3.29
C LEU A 172 -4.86 -15.91 3.70
N GLY A 173 -5.77 -15.96 2.73
CA GLY A 173 -7.20 -16.15 2.96
C GLY A 173 -7.54 -17.46 3.66
N LYS A 174 -6.92 -18.59 3.26
CA LYS A 174 -7.11 -19.90 3.91
C LYS A 174 -6.56 -19.93 5.34
N VAL A 175 -5.42 -19.30 5.59
CA VAL A 175 -4.79 -19.22 6.93
C VAL A 175 -5.65 -18.36 7.86
N LEU A 176 -6.12 -17.20 7.41
CA LEU A 176 -7.06 -16.36 8.15
C LEU A 176 -8.38 -17.09 8.42
N ALA A 177 -8.95 -17.74 7.39
CA ALA A 177 -10.20 -18.49 7.54
C ALA A 177 -10.08 -19.62 8.55
N LYS A 178 -8.96 -20.37 8.58
CA LYS A 178 -8.71 -21.43 9.58
C LYS A 178 -8.62 -20.89 11.00
N ASN A 179 -8.04 -19.71 11.20
CA ASN A 179 -7.94 -19.08 12.52
C ASN A 179 -9.31 -18.57 12.99
N ILE A 180 -10.12 -18.01 12.08
CA ILE A 180 -11.51 -17.60 12.37
C ILE A 180 -12.38 -18.84 12.65
N LEU A 181 -12.21 -19.92 11.90
CA LEU A 181 -12.96 -21.17 12.09
C LEU A 181 -12.74 -21.77 13.49
N LYS A 182 -11.53 -21.67 14.03
CA LYS A 182 -11.21 -22.11 15.41
C LYS A 182 -11.89 -21.27 16.49
N GLN A 183 -12.26 -20.03 16.17
CA GLN A 183 -12.95 -19.10 17.09
C GLN A 183 -14.47 -19.27 17.03
N LEU A 184 -15.00 -19.96 16.01
CA LEU A 184 -16.41 -20.27 15.87
C LEU A 184 -16.71 -21.63 16.51
N GLY A 185 -17.40 -21.61 17.65
CA GLY A 185 -17.64 -22.80 18.48
C GLY A 185 -18.63 -23.81 17.91
N LYS A 186 -19.40 -23.47 16.86
CA LYS A 186 -20.38 -24.38 16.24
C LYS A 186 -20.37 -24.31 14.71
N PRO A 187 -20.53 -25.43 13.98
CA PRO A 187 -20.59 -25.47 12.52
C PRO A 187 -21.75 -24.65 11.92
N GLU A 188 -22.78 -24.38 12.72
CA GLU A 188 -23.99 -23.65 12.33
C GLU A 188 -23.73 -22.14 12.15
N ASP A 189 -22.70 -21.59 12.81
CA ASP A 189 -22.32 -20.17 12.72
C ASP A 189 -21.72 -19.79 11.35
N VAL A 190 -21.23 -20.78 10.58
CA VAL A 190 -20.52 -20.58 9.31
C VAL A 190 -21.48 -20.44 8.12
N LYS A 191 -22.63 -21.13 8.14
CA LYS A 191 -23.61 -21.08 7.03
C LYS A 191 -24.19 -19.70 6.80
N ASP A 192 -24.31 -18.93 7.88
CA ASP A 192 -24.90 -17.60 7.88
C ASP A 192 -23.88 -16.48 7.73
N MET A 193 -22.58 -16.73 7.93
CA MET A 193 -21.60 -15.64 8.03
C MET A 193 -21.39 -14.91 6.71
N ILE A 194 -21.30 -15.62 5.59
CA ILE A 194 -21.16 -15.00 4.26
C ILE A 194 -22.45 -14.26 3.89
N VAL A 195 -23.61 -14.86 4.17
CA VAL A 195 -24.92 -14.22 3.91
C VAL A 195 -25.11 -12.98 4.78
N ARG A 196 -24.67 -13.00 6.04
CA ARG A 196 -24.70 -11.85 6.96
C ARG A 196 -23.70 -10.77 6.57
N LEU A 197 -22.49 -11.14 6.12
CA LEU A 197 -21.51 -10.17 5.61
C LEU A 197 -22.02 -9.47 4.35
N VAL A 198 -22.60 -10.23 3.42
CA VAL A 198 -23.20 -9.69 2.20
C VAL A 198 -24.41 -8.82 2.54
N LYS A 199 -25.30 -9.23 3.45
CA LYS A 199 -26.42 -8.42 3.93
C LYS A 199 -25.96 -7.13 4.63
N PHE A 200 -24.90 -7.19 5.43
CA PHE A 200 -24.32 -6.04 6.13
C PHE A 200 -23.70 -5.03 5.15
N TYR A 201 -22.96 -5.51 4.15
CA TYR A 201 -22.44 -4.66 3.06
C TYR A 201 -23.57 -4.07 2.21
N TRP A 202 -24.63 -4.84 1.94
CA TRP A 202 -25.80 -4.36 1.20
C TRP A 202 -26.58 -3.28 1.97
N GLN A 203 -26.72 -3.42 3.30
CA GLN A 203 -27.33 -2.42 4.17
C GLN A 203 -26.51 -1.12 4.23
N LEU A 204 -25.18 -1.22 4.32
CA LEU A 204 -24.28 -0.06 4.33
C LEU A 204 -24.23 0.67 2.98
N ALA A 205 -24.36 -0.06 1.86
CA ALA A 205 -24.26 0.51 0.53
C ALA A 205 -25.57 1.14 0.01
N LEU A 206 -26.74 0.67 0.46
CA LEU A 206 -28.03 1.02 -0.17
C LEU A 206 -29.14 1.48 0.79
N GLY A 207 -28.92 1.51 2.11
CA GLY A 207 -29.81 2.21 3.05
C GLY A 207 -31.26 1.70 3.16
N PHE A 208 -31.57 0.48 2.75
CA PHE A 208 -32.90 -0.12 2.92
C PHE A 208 -32.92 -1.16 4.06
N SER A 209 -33.97 -1.09 4.90
CA SER A 209 -34.32 -2.15 5.86
C SER A 209 -35.35 -3.09 5.22
N PHE A 210 -35.15 -4.39 5.37
CA PHE A 210 -36.23 -5.38 5.37
C PHE A 210 -36.70 -5.60 6.80
#